data_AF-I4C948-F1
#
_entry.id   AF-I4C948-F1
#
_cell.length_a   1.000
_cell.length_b   1.000
_cell.length_c   1.000
_cell.angle_alpha   90.00
_cell.angle_beta   90.00
_cell.angle_gamma   90.00
#
_symmetry.space_group_name_H-M   'P 1'
#
loop_
_entity.id
_entity.type
_entity.pdbx_description
1 polymer ?
#
loop_
_entity_poly.entity_id
_entity_poly.type
_entity_poly.pdbx_seq_one_letter_code
_entity_poly.pdbx_strand_id
1 'polypeptide(L)'
;MNESICRHKLINRAGDDQINNIEGLAEVWDEVVQRIIKRMIELIAPQIDGIHVNLREEVTFDVARLMDFIAEKVINLRMEQRSLSQLDEESERQYFLTEEGNTKIEHTACVLSQALQKKYCERWKPKTDALLRNEKNPKKTKLSIKKVEKNHFIPKSFIRRYWSRDGLVCRFTKGKDGSFKSKRIPFSQWGYARNLCSDRLEAYFGLIEGDAVRPIEMLLQVVPLNRPQKEALIGFIVIQQLRNPHLISQSRELMKPLVKSMVGERQSESREYMNSVYETLYENDEFYDLIARPIFNSKWVLIRSERPCFVLPDTCSVFGHHKGLPYSIVPLTPSDCFVALPLAEKGERIVPHYVEADEALAQNIGQALIISAQEQFLADESMTNQGVIEHEPSTLIHRIMSSMIEETADK
;
A
#
# COMPACT_ATOMS: atom_id res chain seq x y z
N MET A 1 12.39 -4.66 -20.29
CA MET A 1 11.40 -4.96 -21.33
C MET A 1 10.10 -4.37 -20.86
N ASN A 2 9.52 -3.44 -21.62
CA ASN A 2 8.13 -3.03 -21.38
C ASN A 2 7.26 -4.20 -21.84
N GLU A 3 6.47 -4.79 -20.96
CA GLU A 3 5.48 -5.78 -21.37
C GLU A 3 4.50 -5.15 -22.36
N SER A 4 4.17 -5.89 -23.41
CA SER A 4 3.21 -5.47 -24.42
C SER A 4 1.79 -5.45 -23.84
N ILE A 5 1.14 -4.29 -23.87
CA ILE A 5 -0.24 -4.10 -23.36
C ILE A 5 -1.21 -4.88 -24.25
N CYS A 6 -1.03 -4.81 -25.57
CA CYS A 6 -1.87 -5.55 -26.50
C CYS A 6 -1.69 -7.06 -26.36
N ARG A 7 -0.47 -7.57 -26.12
CA ARG A 7 -0.21 -9.00 -25.94
C ARG A 7 -1.00 -9.58 -24.77
N HIS A 8 -0.97 -8.92 -23.61
CA HIS A 8 -1.71 -9.39 -22.43
C HIS A 8 -3.21 -9.50 -22.70
N LYS A 9 -3.79 -8.51 -23.40
CA LYS A 9 -5.21 -8.51 -23.77
C LYS A 9 -5.55 -9.55 -24.83
N LEU A 10 -4.63 -9.84 -25.75
CA LEU A 10 -4.81 -10.83 -26.81
C LEU A 10 -4.75 -12.26 -26.29
N ILE A 11 -3.82 -12.57 -25.36
CA ILE A 11 -3.72 -13.89 -24.73
C ILE A 11 -5.04 -14.28 -24.07
N ASN A 12 -5.70 -13.34 -23.37
CA ASN A 12 -6.99 -13.56 -22.74
C ASN A 12 -8.15 -13.83 -23.73
N ARG A 13 -7.93 -13.62 -25.03
CA ARG A 13 -8.94 -13.75 -26.09
C ARG A 13 -8.61 -14.84 -27.11
N ALA A 14 -7.41 -15.42 -27.05
CA ALA A 14 -6.96 -16.46 -27.96
C ALA A 14 -7.18 -17.85 -27.35
N GLY A 15 -7.42 -18.86 -28.20
CA GLY A 15 -7.27 -20.27 -27.83
C GLY A 15 -5.80 -20.71 -27.92
N ASP A 16 -5.44 -21.79 -27.24
CA ASP A 16 -4.05 -22.29 -27.10
C ASP A 16 -3.31 -22.44 -28.44
N ASP A 17 -4.02 -22.69 -29.54
CA ASP A 17 -3.44 -22.93 -30.88
C ASP A 17 -3.04 -21.65 -31.66
N GLN A 18 -3.29 -20.44 -31.13
CA GLN A 18 -3.05 -19.16 -31.85
C GLN A 18 -1.88 -18.32 -31.31
N ILE A 19 -1.17 -18.82 -30.30
CA ILE A 19 -0.19 -18.05 -29.52
C ILE A 19 0.96 -17.49 -30.38
N ASN A 20 1.41 -18.22 -31.41
CA ASN A 20 2.56 -17.80 -32.23
C ASN A 20 2.28 -16.59 -33.14
N ASN A 21 1.01 -16.26 -33.45
CA ASN A 21 0.63 -15.06 -34.22
C ASN A 21 0.31 -13.83 -33.33
N ILE A 22 0.24 -14.01 -32.01
CA ILE A 22 -0.14 -12.94 -31.09
C ILE A 22 0.98 -11.91 -30.95
N GLU A 23 2.25 -12.33 -30.95
CA GLU A 23 3.37 -11.43 -30.66
C GLU A 23 3.55 -10.36 -31.74
N GLY A 24 3.60 -10.75 -33.01
CA GLY A 24 3.73 -9.79 -34.12
C GLY A 24 2.56 -8.80 -34.20
N LEU A 25 1.32 -9.30 -34.08
CA LEU A 25 0.13 -8.43 -34.06
C LEU A 25 0.11 -7.49 -32.85
N ALA A 26 0.49 -7.99 -31.68
CA ALA A 26 0.57 -7.18 -30.46
C ALA A 26 1.60 -6.06 -30.59
N GLU A 27 2.76 -6.32 -31.19
CA GLU A 27 3.79 -5.31 -31.45
C GLU A 27 3.29 -4.22 -32.39
N VAL A 28 2.66 -4.58 -33.50
CA VAL A 28 2.08 -3.61 -34.46
C VAL A 28 1.03 -2.74 -33.78
N TRP A 29 0.14 -3.33 -32.98
CA TRP A 29 -0.92 -2.56 -32.33
C TRP A 29 -0.42 -1.72 -31.15
N ASP A 30 0.59 -2.18 -30.42
CA ASP A 30 1.26 -1.35 -29.41
C ASP A 30 1.96 -0.15 -30.06
N GLU A 31 2.58 -0.31 -31.24
CA GLU A 31 3.16 0.79 -31.99
C GLU A 31 2.09 1.85 -32.32
N VAL A 32 0.89 1.41 -32.73
CA VAL A 32 -0.24 2.32 -33.00
C VAL A 32 -0.68 3.05 -31.74
N VAL A 33 -0.83 2.35 -30.61
CA VAL A 33 -1.16 2.97 -29.32
C VAL A 33 -0.11 4.02 -28.95
N GLN A 34 1.18 3.70 -29.10
CA GLN A 34 2.28 4.62 -28.82
C GLN A 34 2.25 5.84 -29.73
N ARG A 35 1.96 5.67 -31.03
CA ARG A 35 1.84 6.79 -31.98
C ARG A 35 0.68 7.71 -31.62
N ILE A 36 -0.48 7.16 -31.25
CA ILE A 36 -1.63 7.94 -30.77
C ILE A 36 -1.25 8.75 -29.53
N ILE A 37 -0.63 8.11 -28.54
CA ILE A 37 -0.25 8.76 -27.27
C ILE A 37 0.81 9.84 -27.49
N LYS A 38 1.86 9.54 -28.25
CA LYS A 38 2.91 10.50 -28.59
C LYS A 38 2.30 11.73 -29.24
N ARG A 39 1.44 11.52 -30.24
CA ARG A 39 0.80 12.62 -30.96
C ARG A 39 -0.15 13.42 -30.07
N MET A 40 -0.93 12.75 -29.23
CA MET A 40 -1.78 13.40 -28.23
C MET A 40 -0.97 14.29 -27.28
N ILE A 41 0.19 13.80 -26.81
CA ILE A 41 1.10 14.57 -25.94
C ILE A 41 1.66 15.78 -26.67
N GLU A 42 2.09 15.64 -27.93
CA GLU A 42 2.56 16.77 -28.76
C GLU A 42 1.49 17.86 -28.92
N LEU A 43 0.22 17.47 -29.09
CA LEU A 43 -0.89 18.41 -29.25
C LEU A 43 -1.21 19.16 -27.95
N ILE A 44 -1.10 18.49 -26.79
CA ILE A 44 -1.48 19.08 -25.51
C ILE A 44 -0.33 19.78 -24.79
N ALA A 45 0.94 19.38 -25.02
CA ALA A 45 2.09 19.94 -24.31
C ALA A 45 2.18 21.48 -24.39
N PRO A 46 1.89 22.14 -25.52
CA PRO A 46 1.88 23.62 -25.59
C PRO A 46 0.76 24.28 -24.77
N GLN A 47 -0.23 23.51 -24.31
CA GLN A 47 -1.43 23.99 -23.63
C GLN A 47 -1.39 23.77 -22.11
N ILE A 48 -0.33 23.13 -21.60
CA ILE A 48 -0.15 22.81 -20.17
C ILE A 48 1.01 23.64 -19.61
N ASP A 49 0.72 24.44 -18.58
CA ASP A 49 1.68 25.35 -17.92
C ASP A 49 2.59 24.64 -16.89
N GLY A 50 2.55 23.30 -16.86
CA GLY A 50 3.20 22.46 -15.87
C GLY A 50 2.22 21.84 -14.87
N ILE A 51 2.67 20.78 -14.20
CA ILE A 51 1.92 20.05 -13.17
C ILE A 51 2.82 19.90 -11.95
N HIS A 52 2.27 20.10 -10.76
CA HIS A 52 3.01 19.94 -9.51
C HIS A 52 3.59 18.52 -9.37
N VAL A 53 4.81 18.39 -8.85
CA VAL A 53 5.51 17.09 -8.72
C VAL A 53 4.70 16.04 -7.94
N ASN A 54 4.01 16.45 -6.87
CA ASN A 54 3.11 15.57 -6.09
C ASN A 54 1.89 15.03 -6.86
N LEU A 55 1.65 15.45 -8.10
CA LEU A 55 0.60 14.89 -8.96
C LEU A 55 1.18 13.98 -10.05
N ARG A 56 2.50 13.79 -10.10
CA ARG A 56 3.18 12.96 -11.11
C ARG A 56 2.58 11.56 -11.17
N GLU A 57 2.43 10.91 -10.01
CA GLU A 57 1.86 9.57 -9.90
C GLU A 57 0.41 9.49 -10.39
N GLU A 58 -0.41 10.49 -10.05
CA GLU A 58 -1.81 10.58 -10.50
C GLU A 58 -1.88 10.71 -12.04
N VAL A 59 -1.03 11.57 -12.62
CA VAL A 59 -0.97 11.78 -14.07
C VAL A 59 -0.46 10.53 -14.78
N THR A 60 0.62 9.92 -14.30
CA THR A 60 1.18 8.70 -14.89
C THR A 60 0.15 7.57 -14.89
N PHE A 61 -0.58 7.38 -13.79
CA PHE A 61 -1.66 6.39 -13.74
C PHE A 61 -2.78 6.68 -14.73
N ASP A 62 -3.22 7.93 -14.81
CA ASP A 62 -4.29 8.33 -15.74
C ASP A 62 -3.88 8.13 -17.21
N VAL A 63 -2.61 8.40 -17.56
CA VAL A 63 -2.07 8.12 -18.89
C VAL A 63 -1.97 6.61 -19.13
N ALA A 64 -1.51 5.82 -18.17
CA ALA A 64 -1.46 4.36 -18.29
C ALA A 64 -2.85 3.75 -18.50
N ARG A 65 -3.87 4.21 -17.77
CA ARG A 65 -5.26 3.80 -17.99
C ARG A 65 -5.77 4.19 -19.37
N LEU A 66 -5.36 5.35 -19.88
CA LEU A 66 -5.72 5.76 -21.22
C LEU A 66 -5.04 4.86 -22.28
N MET A 67 -3.77 4.51 -22.09
CA MET A 67 -3.07 3.55 -22.95
C MET A 67 -3.79 2.19 -22.99
N ASP A 68 -4.18 1.68 -21.82
CA ASP A 68 -4.92 0.42 -21.70
C ASP A 68 -6.29 0.49 -22.42
N PHE A 69 -7.01 1.59 -22.27
CA PHE A 69 -8.28 1.84 -22.97
C PHE A 69 -8.11 1.93 -24.49
N ILE A 70 -7.09 2.64 -24.97
CA ILE A 70 -6.81 2.74 -26.42
C ILE A 70 -6.45 1.36 -26.97
N ALA A 71 -5.58 0.61 -26.29
CA ALA A 71 -5.21 -0.74 -26.69
C ALA A 71 -6.44 -1.64 -26.84
N GLU A 72 -7.35 -1.61 -25.87
CA GLU A 72 -8.61 -2.35 -25.96
C GLU A 72 -9.47 -1.91 -27.15
N LYS A 73 -9.58 -0.61 -27.40
CA LYS A 73 -10.34 -0.09 -28.55
C LYS A 73 -9.71 -0.47 -29.90
N VAL A 74 -8.38 -0.42 -30.01
CA VAL A 74 -7.66 -0.86 -31.22
C VAL A 74 -7.96 -2.33 -31.47
N ILE A 75 -7.79 -3.21 -30.47
CA ILE A 75 -8.07 -4.65 -30.60
C ILE A 75 -9.53 -4.88 -31.00
N ASN A 76 -10.49 -4.26 -30.30
CA ASN A 76 -11.91 -4.43 -30.56
C ASN A 76 -12.28 -4.04 -32.00
N LEU A 77 -11.79 -2.90 -32.48
CA LEU A 77 -12.06 -2.44 -33.84
C LEU A 77 -11.47 -3.39 -34.90
N ARG A 78 -10.31 -4.00 -34.62
CA ARG A 78 -9.66 -4.92 -35.56
C ARG A 78 -10.32 -6.29 -35.62
N MET A 79 -10.84 -6.74 -34.48
CA MET A 79 -11.49 -8.04 -34.31
C MET A 79 -13.02 -8.01 -34.49
N GLU A 80 -13.63 -6.84 -34.68
CA GLU A 80 -15.09 -6.69 -34.80
C GLU A 80 -15.69 -7.52 -35.94
N GLN A 81 -14.94 -7.69 -37.04
CA GLN A 81 -15.39 -8.41 -38.24
C GLN A 81 -14.39 -9.48 -38.71
N ARG A 82 -13.31 -9.71 -37.97
CA ARG A 82 -12.21 -10.61 -38.35
C ARG A 82 -11.76 -11.44 -37.16
N SER A 83 -11.55 -12.73 -37.34
CA SER A 83 -10.89 -13.58 -36.34
C SER A 83 -9.38 -13.34 -36.32
N LEU A 84 -8.70 -13.68 -35.23
CA LEU A 84 -7.23 -13.57 -35.12
C LEU A 84 -6.50 -14.29 -36.25
N SER A 85 -7.01 -15.46 -36.66
CA SER A 85 -6.48 -16.24 -37.78
C SER A 85 -6.58 -15.56 -39.15
N GLN A 86 -7.41 -14.53 -39.29
CA GLN A 86 -7.59 -13.75 -40.52
C GLN A 86 -6.75 -12.48 -40.53
N LEU A 87 -6.03 -12.20 -39.44
CA LEU A 87 -5.18 -11.02 -39.31
C LEU A 87 -3.74 -11.41 -39.64
N ASP A 88 -3.14 -10.64 -40.54
CA ASP A 88 -1.76 -10.78 -40.94
C ASP A 88 -0.98 -9.56 -40.44
N GLU A 89 0.19 -9.81 -39.85
CA GLU A 89 1.02 -8.78 -39.23
C GLU A 89 1.43 -7.70 -40.24
N GLU A 90 1.94 -8.12 -41.40
CA GLU A 90 2.46 -7.21 -42.41
C GLU A 90 1.33 -6.36 -43.00
N SER A 91 0.19 -6.98 -43.28
CA SER A 91 -1.01 -6.28 -43.76
C SER A 91 -1.51 -5.22 -42.77
N GLU A 92 -1.53 -5.54 -41.46
CA GLU A 92 -1.90 -4.58 -40.42
C GLU A 92 -0.87 -3.44 -40.34
N ARG A 93 0.43 -3.76 -40.36
CA ARG A 93 1.52 -2.77 -40.35
C ARG A 93 1.41 -1.80 -41.53
N GLN A 94 1.23 -2.32 -42.74
CA GLN A 94 1.06 -1.51 -43.95
C GLN A 94 -0.17 -0.62 -43.90
N TYR A 95 -1.29 -1.11 -43.36
CA TYR A 95 -2.49 -0.30 -43.20
C TYR A 95 -2.21 0.97 -42.38
N PHE A 96 -1.47 0.88 -41.27
CA PHE A 96 -1.18 2.04 -40.42
C PHE A 96 -0.14 3.02 -41.00
N LEU A 97 0.49 2.66 -42.12
CA LEU A 97 1.36 3.56 -42.90
C LEU A 97 0.57 4.30 -44.00
N THR A 98 -0.64 3.84 -44.34
CA THR A 98 -1.50 4.53 -45.32
C THR A 98 -2.00 5.88 -44.80
N GLU A 99 -2.47 6.73 -45.72
CA GLU A 99 -3.12 7.99 -45.38
C GLU A 99 -4.33 7.78 -44.46
N GLU A 100 -5.17 6.78 -44.76
CA GLU A 100 -6.35 6.46 -43.94
C GLU A 100 -5.95 6.06 -42.50
N GLY A 101 -4.94 5.18 -42.36
CA GLY A 101 -4.42 4.77 -41.07
C GLY A 101 -3.86 5.94 -40.26
N ASN A 102 -3.07 6.81 -40.91
CA ASN A 102 -2.52 8.01 -40.29
C ASN A 102 -3.60 9.02 -39.88
N THR A 103 -4.62 9.23 -40.72
CA THR A 103 -5.76 10.11 -40.40
C THR A 103 -6.52 9.61 -39.18
N LYS A 104 -6.72 8.29 -39.05
CA LYS A 104 -7.36 7.71 -37.85
C LYS A 104 -6.53 7.95 -36.60
N ILE A 105 -5.21 7.72 -36.66
CA ILE A 105 -4.30 7.98 -35.54
C ILE A 105 -4.36 9.46 -35.13
N GLU A 106 -4.27 10.38 -36.10
CA GLU A 106 -4.30 11.83 -35.86
C GLU A 106 -5.65 12.27 -35.24
N HIS A 107 -6.76 11.80 -35.80
CA HIS A 107 -8.09 12.13 -35.30
C HIS A 107 -8.30 11.62 -33.88
N THR A 108 -7.92 10.36 -33.59
CA THR A 108 -8.00 9.81 -32.24
C THR A 108 -7.11 10.60 -31.27
N ALA A 109 -5.88 10.94 -31.66
CA ALA A 109 -4.98 11.76 -30.83
C ALA A 109 -5.56 13.15 -30.54
N CYS A 110 -6.23 13.77 -31.51
CA CYS A 110 -6.89 15.07 -31.36
C CYS A 110 -8.07 15.01 -30.37
N VAL A 111 -8.96 14.01 -30.50
CA VAL A 111 -10.09 13.84 -29.57
C VAL A 111 -9.59 13.60 -28.14
N LEU A 112 -8.56 12.76 -27.99
CA LEU A 112 -8.00 12.46 -26.68
C LEU A 112 -7.25 13.64 -26.06
N SER A 113 -6.57 14.46 -26.86
CA SER A 113 -5.86 15.65 -26.36
C SER A 113 -6.84 16.68 -25.81
N GLN A 114 -8.00 16.87 -26.46
CA GLN A 114 -9.07 17.73 -25.95
C GLN A 114 -9.65 17.20 -24.62
N ALA A 115 -9.88 15.88 -24.52
CA ALA A 115 -10.35 15.27 -23.29
C ALA A 115 -9.34 15.41 -22.13
N LEU A 116 -8.05 15.21 -22.43
CA LEU A 116 -6.97 15.36 -21.46
C LEU A 116 -6.78 16.83 -21.05
N GLN A 117 -6.94 17.77 -21.98
CA GLN A 117 -6.92 19.21 -21.69
C GLN A 117 -8.04 19.60 -20.74
N LYS A 118 -9.26 19.12 -21.00
CA LYS A 118 -10.39 19.32 -20.09
C LYS A 118 -10.06 18.80 -18.69
N LYS A 119 -9.52 17.59 -18.59
CA LYS A 119 -9.10 17.01 -17.31
C LYS A 119 -8.00 17.82 -16.62
N TYR A 120 -7.02 18.32 -17.36
CA TYR A 120 -5.99 19.23 -16.83
C TYR A 120 -6.64 20.49 -16.23
N CYS A 121 -7.48 21.19 -17.00
CA CYS A 121 -8.14 22.43 -16.57
C CYS A 121 -9.05 22.23 -15.35
N GLU A 122 -9.84 21.14 -15.34
CA GLU A 122 -10.84 20.91 -14.30
C GLU A 122 -10.26 20.28 -13.01
N ARG A 123 -9.16 19.52 -13.12
CA ARG A 123 -8.66 18.70 -12.02
C ARG A 123 -7.21 18.98 -11.65
N TRP A 124 -6.28 18.92 -12.60
CA TRP A 124 -4.84 18.98 -12.27
C TRP A 124 -4.32 20.40 -12.05
N LYS A 125 -4.77 21.37 -12.84
CA LYS A 125 -4.39 22.79 -12.68
C LYS A 125 -4.87 23.36 -11.34
N PRO A 126 -6.15 23.19 -10.92
CA PRO A 126 -6.59 23.67 -9.61
C PRO A 126 -5.84 23.04 -8.43
N LYS A 127 -5.52 21.74 -8.52
CA LYS A 127 -4.70 21.04 -7.51
C LYS A 127 -3.26 21.56 -7.49
N THR A 128 -2.65 21.76 -8.65
CA THR A 128 -1.30 22.33 -8.79
C THR A 128 -1.25 23.72 -8.16
N ASP A 129 -2.19 24.59 -8.50
CA ASP A 129 -2.27 25.95 -7.94
C ASP A 129 -2.49 25.94 -6.42
N ALA A 130 -3.31 25.01 -5.90
CA ALA A 130 -3.50 24.84 -4.47
C ALA A 130 -2.21 24.40 -3.76
N LEU A 131 -1.48 23.45 -4.32
CA LEU A 131 -0.20 22.96 -3.77
C LEU A 131 0.85 24.07 -3.77
N LEU A 132 1.06 24.75 -4.90
CA LEU A 132 2.02 25.87 -5.00
C LEU A 132 1.67 27.03 -4.05
N ARG A 133 0.38 27.32 -3.85
CA ARG A 133 -0.06 28.32 -2.85
C ARG A 133 0.28 27.90 -1.42
N ASN A 134 0.08 26.62 -1.10
CA ASN A 134 0.39 26.09 0.23
C ASN A 134 1.90 26.04 0.49
N GLU A 135 2.73 25.76 -0.53
CA GLU A 135 4.18 25.82 -0.41
C GLU A 135 4.69 27.24 -0.16
N LYS A 136 4.11 28.23 -0.84
CA LYS A 136 4.45 29.64 -0.62
C LYS A 136 4.00 30.15 0.75
N ASN A 137 2.89 29.62 1.26
CA ASN A 137 2.30 30.03 2.54
C ASN A 137 1.93 28.79 3.37
N PRO A 138 2.93 28.10 3.96
CA PRO A 138 2.68 26.89 4.72
C PRO A 138 1.80 27.21 5.93
N LYS A 139 0.68 26.51 6.05
CA LYS A 139 -0.19 26.63 7.22
C LYS A 139 0.56 26.08 8.43
N LYS A 140 0.67 26.87 9.49
CA LYS A 140 1.19 26.38 10.77
C LYS A 140 0.19 25.40 11.37
N THR A 141 0.53 24.11 11.40
CA THR A 141 -0.28 23.11 12.08
C THR A 141 -0.26 23.36 13.58
N LYS A 142 -1.43 23.65 14.15
CA LYS A 142 -1.57 23.83 15.60
C LYS A 142 -1.79 22.47 16.25
N LEU A 143 -0.83 22.04 17.07
CA LEU A 143 -0.98 20.85 17.91
C LEU A 143 -2.01 21.13 19.02
N SER A 144 -3.09 20.35 19.07
CA SER A 144 -4.05 20.38 20.16
C SER A 144 -3.67 19.35 21.22
N ILE A 145 -2.82 19.77 22.16
CA ILE A 145 -2.38 18.91 23.26
C ILE A 145 -3.52 18.77 24.26
N LYS A 146 -3.93 17.53 24.53
CA LYS A 146 -4.93 17.17 25.55
C LYS A 146 -4.30 16.19 26.51
N LYS A 147 -4.65 16.30 27.79
CA LYS A 147 -4.20 15.33 28.79
C LYS A 147 -4.84 13.97 28.55
N VAL A 148 -4.04 12.92 28.43
CA VAL A 148 -4.52 11.56 28.16
C VAL A 148 -3.92 10.59 29.19
N GLU A 149 -4.76 10.02 30.07
CA GLU A 149 -4.31 9.04 31.07
C GLU A 149 -4.06 7.63 30.48
N LYS A 150 -4.71 7.31 29.37
CA LYS A 150 -4.59 6.05 28.65
C LYS A 150 -4.42 6.32 27.15
N ASN A 151 -3.24 6.05 26.64
CA ASN A 151 -2.90 6.21 25.23
C ASN A 151 -3.42 5.01 24.43
N HIS A 152 -3.81 5.25 23.18
CA HIS A 152 -4.25 4.21 22.25
C HIS A 152 -3.08 3.68 21.43
N PHE A 153 -2.56 2.48 21.67
CA PHE A 153 -1.43 2.00 20.86
C PHE A 153 -1.83 1.61 19.42
N ILE A 154 -3.14 1.55 19.12
CA ILE A 154 -3.68 1.49 17.74
C ILE A 154 -4.83 2.49 17.64
N PRO A 155 -4.99 3.23 16.52
CA PRO A 155 -5.88 4.38 16.49
C PRO A 155 -7.34 3.96 16.59
N LYS A 156 -8.07 4.61 17.50
CA LYS A 156 -9.50 4.34 17.71
C LYS A 156 -10.33 4.53 16.43
N SER A 157 -9.97 5.51 15.61
CA SER A 157 -10.62 5.78 14.32
C SER A 157 -10.43 4.62 13.34
N PHE A 158 -9.23 4.04 13.29
CA PHE A 158 -8.88 2.91 12.45
C PHE A 158 -9.67 1.65 12.86
N ILE A 159 -9.68 1.31 14.16
CA ILE A 159 -10.45 0.17 14.68
C ILE A 159 -11.94 0.35 14.40
N ARG A 160 -12.49 1.54 14.71
CA ARG A 160 -13.91 1.84 14.48
C ARG A 160 -14.30 1.64 13.02
N ARG A 161 -13.44 2.07 12.10
CA ARG A 161 -13.75 2.09 10.68
C ARG A 161 -13.61 0.73 10.01
N TYR A 162 -12.58 -0.02 10.36
CA TYR A 162 -12.18 -1.22 9.59
C TYR A 162 -12.34 -2.52 10.36
N TRP A 163 -12.43 -2.49 11.70
CA TRP A 163 -12.42 -3.68 12.54
C TRP A 163 -13.68 -3.83 13.41
N SER A 164 -14.51 -2.79 13.51
CA SER A 164 -15.73 -2.82 14.31
C SER A 164 -16.98 -2.97 13.45
N ARG A 165 -17.95 -3.74 13.94
CA ARG A 165 -19.30 -3.84 13.39
C ARG A 165 -20.29 -3.39 14.47
N ASP A 166 -21.14 -2.43 14.14
CA ASP A 166 -22.10 -1.82 15.09
C ASP A 166 -21.45 -1.29 16.39
N GLY A 167 -20.20 -0.82 16.30
CA GLY A 167 -19.45 -0.32 17.45
C GLY A 167 -18.90 -1.41 18.39
N LEU A 168 -18.96 -2.68 17.98
CA LEU A 168 -18.41 -3.83 18.70
C LEU A 168 -17.25 -4.46 17.94
N VAL A 169 -16.35 -5.10 18.69
CA VAL A 169 -15.23 -5.90 18.17
C VAL A 169 -15.21 -7.26 18.88
N CYS A 170 -14.74 -8.30 18.20
CA CYS A 170 -14.48 -9.60 18.82
C CYS A 170 -13.02 -9.65 19.27
N ARG A 171 -12.81 -9.60 20.59
CA ARG A 171 -11.47 -9.66 21.18
C ARG A 171 -11.15 -11.10 21.57
N PHE A 172 -10.01 -11.60 21.14
CA PHE A 172 -9.44 -12.87 21.56
C PHE A 172 -8.30 -12.61 22.53
N THR A 173 -8.28 -13.32 23.67
CA THR A 173 -7.23 -13.22 24.69
C THR A 173 -6.53 -14.56 24.82
N LYS A 174 -5.19 -14.53 24.79
CA LYS A 174 -4.33 -15.70 24.92
C LYS A 174 -4.31 -16.21 26.35
N GLY A 175 -4.65 -17.48 26.53
CA GLY A 175 -4.53 -18.22 27.78
C GLY A 175 -3.11 -18.70 28.02
N LYS A 176 -2.80 -19.07 29.26
CA LYS A 176 -1.48 -19.63 29.66
C LYS A 176 -1.20 -20.99 29.00
N ASP A 177 -2.24 -21.71 28.63
CA ASP A 177 -2.23 -23.02 27.97
C ASP A 177 -2.19 -22.91 26.44
N GLY A 178 -2.08 -21.69 25.89
CA GLY A 178 -2.12 -21.44 24.45
C GLY A 178 -3.53 -21.42 23.85
N SER A 179 -4.58 -21.65 24.66
CA SER A 179 -5.97 -21.49 24.21
C SER A 179 -6.36 -20.03 24.03
N PHE A 180 -7.38 -19.75 23.22
CA PHE A 180 -7.93 -18.40 23.07
C PHE A 180 -9.35 -18.31 23.64
N LYS A 181 -9.60 -17.24 24.39
CA LYS A 181 -10.95 -16.88 24.84
C LYS A 181 -11.44 -15.66 24.08
N SER A 182 -12.58 -15.78 23.40
CA SER A 182 -13.21 -14.68 22.67
C SER A 182 -14.25 -13.95 23.53
N LYS A 183 -14.39 -12.65 23.31
CA LYS A 183 -15.43 -11.82 23.92
C LYS A 183 -15.77 -10.65 23.00
N ARG A 184 -17.06 -10.43 22.74
CA ARG A 184 -17.55 -9.19 22.11
C ARG A 184 -17.50 -8.04 23.11
N ILE A 185 -16.85 -6.94 22.73
CA ILE A 185 -16.71 -5.73 23.55
C ILE A 185 -16.88 -4.49 22.67
N PRO A 186 -17.23 -3.33 23.25
CA PRO A 186 -17.13 -2.07 22.54
C PRO A 186 -15.69 -1.82 22.06
N PHE A 187 -15.51 -1.37 20.81
CA PHE A 187 -14.15 -1.08 20.28
C PHE A 187 -13.40 -0.06 21.14
N SER A 188 -14.14 0.83 21.82
CA SER A 188 -13.61 1.83 22.73
C SER A 188 -12.97 1.26 24.00
N GLN A 189 -12.99 -0.06 24.22
CA GLN A 189 -12.39 -0.74 25.37
C GLN A 189 -11.12 -1.55 25.03
N TRP A 190 -10.71 -1.58 23.76
CA TRP A 190 -9.48 -2.27 23.31
C TRP A 190 -8.43 -1.26 22.85
N GLY A 191 -7.15 -1.67 22.84
CA GLY A 191 -6.07 -0.85 22.28
C GLY A 191 -5.44 0.17 23.21
N TYR A 192 -5.63 0.09 24.54
CA TYR A 192 -5.11 1.09 25.48
C TYR A 192 -3.97 0.59 26.36
N ALA A 193 -3.00 1.46 26.62
CA ALA A 193 -2.08 1.32 27.75
C ALA A 193 -1.86 2.67 28.47
N ARG A 194 -1.44 2.60 29.73
CA ARG A 194 -1.18 3.80 30.55
C ARG A 194 0.22 4.32 30.30
N ASN A 195 0.35 5.64 30.16
CA ASN A 195 1.62 6.36 30.10
C ASN A 195 2.59 5.76 29.06
N LEU A 196 2.08 5.49 27.84
CA LEU A 196 2.92 5.01 26.74
C LEU A 196 3.84 6.12 26.24
N CYS A 197 3.26 7.30 26.03
CA CYS A 197 3.91 8.50 25.53
C CYS A 197 3.30 9.75 26.18
N SER A 198 4.01 10.87 26.06
CA SER A 198 3.58 12.19 26.50
C SER A 198 2.35 12.68 25.72
N ASP A 199 1.60 13.60 26.35
CA ASP A 199 0.43 14.25 25.73
C ASP A 199 0.80 14.98 24.43
N ARG A 200 2.03 15.49 24.34
CA ARG A 200 2.54 16.17 23.14
C ARG A 200 2.75 15.18 22.01
N LEU A 201 3.39 14.04 22.29
CA LEU A 201 3.64 13.01 21.29
C LEU A 201 2.33 12.34 20.83
N GLU A 202 1.39 12.13 21.76
CA GLU A 202 0.02 11.70 21.46
C GLU A 202 -0.68 12.64 20.45
N ALA A 203 -0.59 13.96 20.67
CA ALA A 203 -1.18 14.94 19.76
C ALA A 203 -0.52 14.91 18.37
N TYR A 204 0.78 14.61 18.31
CA TYR A 204 1.51 14.46 17.06
C TYR A 204 1.09 13.19 16.30
N PHE A 205 0.95 12.06 16.99
CA PHE A 205 0.41 10.83 16.40
C PHE A 205 -0.99 11.04 15.83
N GLY A 206 -1.85 11.80 16.51
CA GLY A 206 -3.18 12.13 16.01
C GLY A 206 -3.17 12.87 14.66
N LEU A 207 -2.12 13.64 14.35
CA LEU A 207 -1.96 14.26 13.03
C LEU A 207 -1.61 13.21 11.97
N ILE A 208 -0.63 12.36 12.25
CA ILE A 208 -0.15 11.34 11.30
C ILE A 208 -1.23 10.29 11.02
N GLU A 209 -1.96 9.88 12.07
CA GLU A 209 -3.13 9.01 11.94
C GLU A 209 -4.23 9.66 11.09
N GLY A 210 -4.41 10.98 11.20
CA GLY A 210 -5.34 11.75 10.37
C GLY A 210 -4.92 11.79 8.90
N ASP A 211 -3.65 12.04 8.63
CA ASP A 211 -3.08 12.11 7.28
C ASP A 211 -3.13 10.74 6.55
N ALA A 212 -3.03 9.64 7.30
CA ALA A 212 -3.06 8.28 6.74
C ALA A 212 -4.47 7.75 6.42
N VAL A 213 -5.55 8.39 6.89
CA VAL A 213 -6.93 7.92 6.66
C VAL A 213 -7.21 7.73 5.18
N ARG A 214 -6.90 8.74 4.35
CA ARG A 214 -7.17 8.73 2.92
C ARG A 214 -6.23 7.77 2.16
N PRO A 215 -4.91 7.75 2.41
CA PRO A 215 -4.02 6.75 1.84
C PRO A 215 -4.47 5.30 2.09
N ILE A 216 -4.94 4.97 3.29
CA ILE A 216 -5.44 3.62 3.60
C ILE A 216 -6.70 3.30 2.77
N GLU A 217 -7.65 4.24 2.66
CA GLU A 217 -8.83 4.05 1.79
C GLU A 217 -8.43 3.80 0.34
N MET A 218 -7.51 4.61 -0.18
CA MET A 218 -7.03 4.52 -1.56
C MET A 218 -6.35 3.18 -1.79
N LEU A 219 -5.52 2.73 -0.85
CA LEU A 219 -4.89 1.42 -0.86
C LEU A 219 -5.92 0.29 -0.95
N LEU A 220 -6.93 0.29 -0.08
CA LEU A 220 -8.02 -0.72 -0.08
C LEU A 220 -8.85 -0.73 -1.37
N GLN A 221 -8.93 0.41 -2.06
CA GLN A 221 -9.60 0.58 -3.35
C GLN A 221 -8.67 0.36 -4.56
N VAL A 222 -7.41 -0.04 -4.33
CA VAL A 222 -6.38 -0.22 -5.37
C VAL A 222 -6.18 1.06 -6.20
N VAL A 223 -6.32 2.21 -5.55
CA VAL A 223 -6.07 3.52 -6.12
C VAL A 223 -4.61 3.91 -5.84
N PRO A 224 -3.86 4.37 -6.86
CA PRO A 224 -2.47 4.73 -6.68
C PRO A 224 -2.24 5.85 -5.68
N LEU A 225 -1.11 5.75 -4.98
CA LEU A 225 -0.67 6.74 -4.00
C LEU A 225 0.43 7.60 -4.61
N ASN A 226 0.28 8.92 -4.51
CA ASN A 226 1.37 9.84 -4.77
C ASN A 226 2.38 9.86 -3.61
N ARG A 227 3.53 10.49 -3.81
CA ARG A 227 4.58 10.53 -2.79
C ARG A 227 4.11 10.99 -1.39
N PRO A 228 3.40 12.14 -1.24
CA PRO A 228 2.89 12.53 0.08
C PRO A 228 1.95 11.49 0.72
N GLN A 229 1.12 10.81 -0.07
CA GLN A 229 0.22 9.76 0.42
C GLN A 229 0.98 8.51 0.85
N LYS A 230 2.05 8.14 0.12
CA LYS A 230 2.96 7.06 0.52
C LYS A 230 3.66 7.40 1.83
N GLU A 231 4.20 8.61 1.95
CA GLU A 231 4.85 9.08 3.17
C GLU A 231 3.89 9.05 4.37
N ALA A 232 2.64 9.49 4.19
CA ALA A 232 1.62 9.40 5.24
C ALA A 232 1.27 7.95 5.63
N LEU A 233 1.15 7.04 4.67
CA LEU A 233 0.92 5.61 4.93
C LEU A 233 2.09 4.98 5.70
N ILE A 234 3.33 5.23 5.27
CA ILE A 234 4.52 4.68 5.93
C ILE A 234 4.67 5.30 7.32
N GLY A 235 4.45 6.60 7.48
CA GLY A 235 4.44 7.26 8.79
C GLY A 235 3.45 6.61 9.75
N PHE A 236 2.25 6.28 9.28
CA PHE A 236 1.29 5.52 10.08
C PHE A 236 1.82 4.16 10.51
N ILE A 237 2.34 3.35 9.57
CA ILE A 237 2.85 2.00 9.86
C ILE A 237 3.99 2.04 10.88
N VAL A 238 4.96 2.93 10.68
CA VAL A 238 6.13 3.09 11.55
C VAL A 238 5.70 3.55 12.95
N ILE A 239 4.75 4.48 13.06
CA ILE A 239 4.29 4.93 14.37
C ILE A 239 3.52 3.85 15.10
N GLN A 240 2.69 3.04 14.43
CA GLN A 240 2.04 1.92 15.13
C GLN A 240 3.05 0.91 15.66
N GLN A 241 4.16 0.71 14.95
CA GLN A 241 5.27 -0.10 15.43
C GLN A 241 5.94 0.51 16.68
N LEU A 242 6.34 1.78 16.61
CA LEU A 242 7.03 2.46 17.70
C LEU A 242 6.13 2.70 18.92
N ARG A 243 4.82 2.79 18.72
CA ARG A 243 3.82 2.98 19.78
C ARG A 243 3.42 1.66 20.46
N ASN A 244 3.90 0.52 19.97
CA ASN A 244 3.63 -0.79 20.53
C ASN A 244 4.15 -0.89 21.99
N PRO A 245 3.29 -1.16 22.99
CA PRO A 245 3.69 -1.21 24.39
C PRO A 245 4.82 -2.22 24.67
N HIS A 246 4.83 -3.33 23.95
CA HIS A 246 5.83 -4.37 24.11
C HIS A 246 7.20 -3.91 23.60
N LEU A 247 7.25 -3.31 22.41
CA LEU A 247 8.48 -2.76 21.86
C LEU A 247 9.04 -1.67 22.77
N ILE A 248 8.18 -0.75 23.22
CA ILE A 248 8.56 0.31 24.15
C ILE A 248 9.20 -0.27 25.42
N SER A 249 8.58 -1.31 26.01
CA SER A 249 9.11 -1.96 27.21
C SER A 249 10.48 -2.60 26.95
N GLN A 250 10.63 -3.35 25.84
CA GLN A 250 11.89 -3.98 25.48
C GLN A 250 12.99 -2.96 25.21
N SER A 251 12.70 -1.92 24.44
CA SER A 251 13.65 -0.85 24.13
C SER A 251 14.15 -0.16 25.40
N ARG A 252 13.27 0.09 26.38
CA ARG A 252 13.67 0.69 27.67
C ARG A 252 14.62 -0.21 28.44
N GLU A 253 14.35 -1.51 28.52
CA GLU A 253 15.26 -2.45 29.18
C GLU A 253 16.64 -2.51 28.48
N LEU A 254 16.67 -2.45 27.15
CA LEU A 254 17.92 -2.40 26.38
C LEU A 254 18.70 -1.09 26.57
N MET A 255 18.00 0.04 26.72
CA MET A 255 18.63 1.34 26.97
C MET A 255 19.10 1.51 28.41
N LYS A 256 18.53 0.76 29.35
CA LYS A 256 18.76 0.90 30.79
C LYS A 256 20.24 0.90 31.20
N PRO A 257 21.12 0.01 30.69
CA PRO A 257 22.54 0.01 31.04
C PRO A 257 23.26 1.29 30.57
N LEU A 258 22.90 1.82 29.41
CA LEU A 258 23.46 3.06 28.88
C LEU A 258 23.00 4.27 29.71
N VAL A 259 21.72 4.33 30.06
CA VAL A 259 21.19 5.39 30.93
C VAL A 259 21.87 5.34 32.30
N LYS A 260 22.01 4.14 32.88
CA LYS A 260 22.70 3.93 34.16
C LYS A 260 24.13 4.47 34.14
N SER A 261 24.88 4.25 33.06
CA SER A 261 26.26 4.71 32.95
C SER A 261 26.38 6.22 32.74
N MET A 262 25.44 6.83 32.02
CA MET A 262 25.47 8.26 31.69
C MET A 262 24.96 9.17 32.81
N VAL A 263 23.90 8.75 33.51
CA VAL A 263 23.17 9.61 34.45
C VAL A 263 22.85 8.96 35.81
N GLY A 264 23.27 7.71 36.01
CA GLY A 264 23.21 7.00 37.28
C GLY A 264 21.94 6.17 37.52
N GLU A 265 22.03 5.27 38.51
CA GLU A 265 21.02 4.24 38.82
C GLU A 265 19.61 4.81 39.06
N ARG A 266 19.53 5.95 39.74
CA ARG A 266 18.25 6.55 40.11
C ARG A 266 17.42 6.92 38.88
N GLN A 267 18.06 7.39 37.81
CA GLN A 267 17.35 7.79 36.59
C GLN A 267 17.06 6.59 35.69
N SER A 268 17.94 5.59 35.63
CA SER A 268 17.68 4.35 34.86
C SER A 268 16.54 3.50 35.41
N GLU A 269 16.22 3.63 36.70
CA GLU A 269 15.05 2.97 37.32
C GLU A 269 13.77 3.83 37.27
N SER A 270 13.86 5.11 36.87
CA SER A 270 12.71 6.01 36.81
C SER A 270 11.91 5.76 35.53
N ARG A 271 10.68 5.27 35.66
CA ARG A 271 9.77 5.07 34.51
C ARG A 271 9.54 6.35 33.72
N GLU A 272 9.35 7.48 34.40
CA GLU A 272 9.13 8.77 33.73
C GLU A 272 10.36 9.21 32.94
N TYR A 273 11.56 9.04 33.51
CA TYR A 273 12.80 9.36 32.82
C TYR A 273 13.02 8.44 31.62
N MET A 274 12.81 7.12 31.77
CA MET A 274 12.93 6.15 30.69
C MET A 274 11.86 6.35 29.60
N ASN A 275 10.68 6.89 29.94
CA ASN A 275 9.71 7.36 28.96
C ASN A 275 10.31 8.51 28.13
N SER A 276 10.84 9.54 28.79
CA SER A 276 11.46 10.70 28.11
C SER A 276 12.65 10.29 27.24
N VAL A 277 13.52 9.40 27.73
CA VAL A 277 14.63 8.84 26.94
C VAL A 277 14.11 8.12 25.70
N TYR A 278 13.10 7.27 25.85
CA TYR A 278 12.50 6.59 24.71
C TYR A 278 11.88 7.58 23.71
N GLU A 279 11.25 8.65 24.19
CA GLU A 279 10.67 9.68 23.33
C GLU A 279 11.71 10.44 22.48
N THR A 280 12.99 10.48 22.88
CA THR A 280 14.05 11.05 22.03
C THR A 280 14.25 10.30 20.70
N LEU A 281 13.81 9.04 20.60
CA LEU A 281 13.82 8.32 19.33
C LEU A 281 12.90 8.98 18.28
N TYR A 282 11.85 9.67 18.74
CA TYR A 282 10.90 10.36 17.88
C TYR A 282 11.45 11.69 17.32
N GLU A 283 12.64 12.10 17.77
CA GLU A 283 13.34 13.30 17.30
C GLU A 283 14.56 12.93 16.44
N ASN A 284 14.82 11.63 16.24
CA ASN A 284 15.98 11.14 15.50
C ASN A 284 15.58 10.74 14.07
N ASP A 285 15.83 11.65 13.12
CA ASP A 285 15.55 11.45 11.70
C ASP A 285 16.27 10.23 11.11
N GLU A 286 17.51 9.95 11.53
CA GLU A 286 18.27 8.79 11.05
C GLU A 286 17.62 7.47 11.52
N PHE A 287 17.18 7.43 12.78
CA PHE A 287 16.46 6.28 13.31
C PHE A 287 15.14 6.04 12.57
N TYR A 288 14.39 7.10 12.29
CA TYR A 288 13.17 7.00 11.49
C TYR A 288 13.44 6.50 10.09
N ASP A 289 14.44 7.07 9.41
CA ASP A 289 14.79 6.69 8.06
C ASP A 289 15.22 5.21 7.99
N LEU A 290 15.96 4.71 8.99
CA LEU A 290 16.34 3.29 9.08
C LEU A 290 15.14 2.34 9.12
N ILE A 291 14.01 2.76 9.70
CA ILE A 291 12.79 1.93 9.78
C ILE A 291 11.88 2.18 8.58
N ALA A 292 11.72 3.44 8.17
CA ALA A 292 10.77 3.85 7.14
C ALA A 292 11.29 3.54 5.73
N ARG A 293 12.56 3.81 5.43
CA ARG A 293 13.14 3.68 4.09
C ARG A 293 13.03 2.27 3.52
N PRO A 294 13.29 1.18 4.28
CA PRO A 294 13.14 -0.15 3.73
C PRO A 294 11.69 -0.49 3.39
N ILE A 295 10.73 -0.03 4.19
CA ILE A 295 9.31 -0.19 3.87
C ILE A 295 8.98 0.66 2.63
N PHE A 296 9.41 1.92 2.58
CA PHE A 296 9.15 2.83 1.47
C PHE A 296 9.69 2.34 0.12
N ASN A 297 10.88 1.74 0.12
CA ASN A 297 11.56 1.24 -1.09
C ASN A 297 11.27 -0.24 -1.39
N SER A 298 10.47 -0.90 -0.57
CA SER A 298 10.09 -2.29 -0.80
C SER A 298 9.04 -2.42 -1.90
N LYS A 299 8.97 -3.63 -2.46
CA LYS A 299 7.82 -4.05 -3.26
C LYS A 299 6.61 -4.21 -2.36
N TRP A 300 5.58 -3.39 -2.61
CA TRP A 300 4.33 -3.42 -1.84
C TRP A 300 3.34 -4.39 -2.47
N VAL A 301 2.70 -5.19 -1.63
CA VAL A 301 1.62 -6.12 -1.99
C VAL A 301 0.40 -5.80 -1.12
N LEU A 302 -0.78 -5.72 -1.74
CA LEU A 302 -2.05 -5.75 -1.05
C LEU A 302 -2.69 -7.12 -1.27
N ILE A 303 -2.83 -7.85 -0.18
CA ILE A 303 -3.39 -9.20 -0.17
C ILE A 303 -4.84 -9.12 0.24
N ARG A 304 -5.73 -9.72 -0.58
CA ARG A 304 -7.15 -9.85 -0.25
C ARG A 304 -7.52 -11.31 -0.11
N SER A 305 -8.16 -11.63 1.02
CA SER A 305 -8.81 -12.92 1.23
C SER A 305 -10.31 -12.81 0.97
N GLU A 306 -10.91 -13.84 0.37
CA GLU A 306 -12.36 -13.94 0.19
C GLU A 306 -13.11 -14.02 1.53
N ARG A 307 -12.43 -14.45 2.60
CA ARG A 307 -13.00 -14.62 3.94
C ARG A 307 -12.28 -13.72 4.96
N PRO A 308 -12.96 -13.29 6.03
CA PRO A 308 -12.35 -12.45 7.04
C PRO A 308 -11.46 -13.29 7.99
N CYS A 309 -10.25 -13.63 7.55
CA CYS A 309 -9.32 -14.50 8.26
C CYS A 309 -8.10 -13.78 8.85
N PHE A 310 -7.90 -12.51 8.53
CA PHE A 310 -6.82 -11.71 9.12
C PHE A 310 -7.25 -11.17 10.49
N VAL A 311 -6.26 -11.07 11.38
CA VAL A 311 -6.45 -10.57 12.75
C VAL A 311 -5.64 -9.31 12.96
N LEU A 312 -6.11 -8.42 13.83
CA LEU A 312 -5.37 -7.24 14.28
C LEU A 312 -4.70 -7.56 15.61
N PRO A 313 -3.38 -7.87 15.63
CA PRO A 313 -2.69 -8.13 16.88
C PRO A 313 -2.56 -6.86 17.71
N ASP A 314 -2.40 -7.01 19.03
CA ASP A 314 -2.02 -5.91 19.92
C ASP A 314 -0.64 -5.31 19.60
N THR A 315 0.16 -6.00 18.78
CA THR A 315 1.39 -5.46 18.18
C THR A 315 1.17 -4.62 16.92
N CYS A 316 -0.08 -4.46 16.48
CA CYS A 316 -0.54 -3.85 15.23
C CYS A 316 -0.13 -4.57 13.94
N SER A 317 1.09 -5.11 13.87
CA SER A 317 1.65 -5.73 12.68
C SER A 317 2.79 -6.69 13.01
N VAL A 318 3.25 -7.42 11.99
CA VAL A 318 4.45 -8.26 12.04
C VAL A 318 5.58 -7.52 11.31
N PHE A 319 6.76 -7.48 11.94
CA PHE A 319 7.99 -6.97 11.32
C PHE A 319 9.11 -7.96 11.55
N GLY A 320 10.02 -8.06 10.59
CA GLY A 320 11.18 -8.91 10.75
C GLY A 320 12.13 -8.81 9.58
N HIS A 321 13.07 -9.75 9.52
CA HIS A 321 13.99 -9.89 8.40
C HIS A 321 13.80 -11.26 7.74
N HIS A 322 13.83 -11.28 6.42
CA HIS A 322 13.86 -12.49 5.62
C HIS A 322 15.06 -12.41 4.68
N LYS A 323 15.98 -13.38 4.76
CA LYS A 323 17.26 -13.38 4.02
C LYS A 323 18.05 -12.06 4.20
N GLY A 324 18.03 -11.52 5.42
CA GLY A 324 18.74 -10.28 5.77
C GLY A 324 18.05 -8.97 5.35
N LEU A 325 16.91 -9.05 4.67
CA LEU A 325 16.15 -7.87 4.22
C LEU A 325 14.86 -7.71 5.04
N PRO A 326 14.48 -6.48 5.41
CA PRO A 326 13.30 -6.26 6.25
C PRO A 326 12.00 -6.49 5.49
N TYR A 327 10.97 -6.93 6.23
CA TYR A 327 9.59 -7.05 5.74
C TYR A 327 8.60 -6.51 6.78
N SER A 328 7.39 -6.19 6.33
CA SER A 328 6.27 -5.83 7.20
C SER A 328 4.97 -6.46 6.70
N ILE A 329 4.14 -6.95 7.62
CA ILE A 329 2.78 -7.45 7.37
C ILE A 329 1.83 -6.66 8.26
N VAL A 330 0.97 -5.85 7.64
CA VAL A 330 0.08 -4.91 8.32
C VAL A 330 -1.38 -5.23 7.95
N PRO A 331 -2.17 -5.80 8.88
CA PRO A 331 -3.58 -6.08 8.63
C PRO A 331 -4.36 -4.75 8.60
N LEU A 332 -5.02 -4.47 7.47
CA LEU A 332 -5.81 -3.25 7.29
C LEU A 332 -7.27 -3.47 7.65
N THR A 333 -7.81 -4.61 7.24
CA THR A 333 -9.17 -5.09 7.55
C THR A 333 -9.10 -6.58 7.88
N PRO A 334 -10.21 -7.22 8.31
CA PRO A 334 -10.26 -8.68 8.43
C PRO A 334 -9.97 -9.46 7.13
N SER A 335 -10.05 -8.81 5.96
CA SER A 335 -9.87 -9.43 4.64
C SER A 335 -8.74 -8.83 3.82
N ASP A 336 -8.17 -7.71 4.22
CA ASP A 336 -7.11 -7.00 3.48
C ASP A 336 -5.85 -6.84 4.34
N CYS A 337 -4.70 -7.21 3.78
CA CYS A 337 -3.40 -7.07 4.43
C CYS A 337 -2.40 -6.38 3.50
N PHE A 338 -1.75 -5.33 4.00
CA PHE A 338 -0.63 -4.70 3.33
C PHE A 338 0.66 -5.42 3.70
N VAL A 339 1.48 -5.73 2.69
CA VAL A 339 2.78 -6.36 2.88
C VAL A 339 3.86 -5.56 2.16
N ALA A 340 4.89 -5.19 2.92
CA ALA A 340 6.16 -4.69 2.39
C ALA A 340 7.12 -5.88 2.26
N LEU A 341 7.41 -6.29 1.03
CA LEU A 341 8.26 -7.46 0.76
C LEU A 341 9.73 -7.17 1.02
N PRO A 342 10.54 -8.20 1.34
CA PRO A 342 11.99 -8.10 1.45
C PRO A 342 12.66 -8.03 0.06
N LEU A 343 12.12 -7.22 -0.85
CA LEU A 343 12.59 -7.01 -2.21
C LEU A 343 12.62 -5.51 -2.48
N ALA A 344 13.75 -5.00 -2.97
CA ALA A 344 13.82 -3.64 -3.46
C ALA A 344 12.98 -3.50 -4.73
N GLU A 345 12.14 -2.48 -4.79
CA GLU A 345 11.42 -2.15 -6.00
C GLU A 345 12.39 -1.56 -7.03
N LYS A 346 12.44 -2.14 -8.24
CA LYS A 346 13.38 -1.71 -9.30
C LYS A 346 12.97 -0.39 -9.99
N GLY A 347 11.82 0.19 -9.63
CA GLY A 347 11.32 1.48 -10.14
C GLY A 347 10.20 2.07 -9.27
N GLU A 348 9.79 3.31 -9.51
CA GLU A 348 8.68 3.91 -8.74
C GLU A 348 7.34 3.29 -9.15
N ARG A 349 6.94 2.15 -8.57
CA ARG A 349 5.55 1.64 -8.72
C ARG A 349 4.59 2.53 -7.95
N ILE A 350 3.52 2.92 -8.62
CA ILE A 350 2.52 3.90 -8.16
C ILE A 350 1.35 3.20 -7.42
N VAL A 351 1.16 1.91 -7.68
CA VAL A 351 0.14 1.03 -7.09
C VAL A 351 0.83 -0.21 -6.51
N PRO A 352 0.42 -0.71 -5.32
CA PRO A 352 0.88 -2.00 -4.82
C PRO A 352 0.40 -3.14 -5.73
N HIS A 353 1.14 -4.24 -5.74
CA HIS A 353 0.67 -5.47 -6.38
C HIS A 353 -0.55 -6.01 -5.63
N TYR A 354 -1.63 -6.21 -6.35
CA TYR A 354 -2.82 -6.86 -5.79
C TYR A 354 -2.70 -8.38 -5.96
N VAL A 355 -2.90 -9.10 -4.86
CA VAL A 355 -2.88 -10.56 -4.79
C VAL A 355 -4.17 -11.03 -4.13
N GLU A 356 -4.91 -11.91 -4.82
CA GLU A 356 -5.99 -12.66 -4.20
C GLU A 356 -5.38 -13.88 -3.54
N ALA A 357 -5.44 -13.92 -2.21
CA ALA A 357 -4.87 -15.03 -1.45
C ALA A 357 -5.72 -16.27 -1.62
N ASP A 358 -5.07 -17.37 -2.01
CA ASP A 358 -5.64 -18.68 -1.81
C ASP A 358 -5.82 -18.98 -0.31
N GLU A 359 -6.52 -20.08 -0.01
CA GLU A 359 -6.81 -20.46 1.37
C GLU A 359 -5.53 -20.69 2.19
N ALA A 360 -4.47 -21.24 1.58
CA ALA A 360 -3.23 -21.54 2.27
C ALA A 360 -2.45 -20.27 2.64
N LEU A 361 -2.28 -19.33 1.72
CA LEU A 361 -1.64 -18.04 1.95
C LEU A 361 -2.42 -17.22 2.98
N ALA A 362 -3.74 -17.17 2.84
CA ALA A 362 -4.62 -16.44 3.75
C ALA A 362 -4.53 -16.98 5.20
N GLN A 363 -4.54 -18.32 5.36
CA GLN A 363 -4.35 -18.98 6.65
C GLN A 363 -2.95 -18.72 7.22
N ASN A 364 -1.91 -18.81 6.39
CA ASN A 364 -0.54 -18.59 6.84
C ASN A 364 -0.34 -17.16 7.39
N ILE A 365 -0.86 -16.15 6.68
CA ILE A 365 -0.81 -14.75 7.13
C ILE A 365 -1.60 -14.57 8.42
N GLY A 366 -2.82 -15.13 8.49
CA GLY A 366 -3.63 -15.10 9.71
C GLY A 366 -2.89 -15.68 10.91
N GLN A 367 -2.27 -16.85 10.75
CA GLN A 367 -1.44 -17.47 11.78
C GLN A 367 -0.24 -16.61 12.18
N ALA A 368 0.45 -16.00 11.23
CA ALA A 368 1.61 -15.15 11.52
C ALA A 368 1.20 -13.93 12.39
N LEU A 369 0.04 -13.34 12.10
CA LEU A 369 -0.54 -12.25 12.87
C LEU A 369 -1.01 -12.70 14.27
N ILE A 370 -1.57 -13.90 14.41
CA ILE A 370 -1.93 -14.47 15.71
C ILE A 370 -0.67 -14.73 16.56
N ILE A 371 0.39 -15.27 15.95
CA ILE A 371 1.66 -15.54 16.61
C ILE A 371 2.30 -14.24 17.10
N SER A 372 2.22 -13.16 16.33
CA SER A 372 2.83 -11.88 16.72
C SER A 372 2.11 -11.22 17.90
N ALA A 373 0.82 -11.52 18.11
CA ALA A 373 0.06 -11.00 19.25
C ALA A 373 0.68 -11.44 20.59
N GLN A 374 0.88 -10.48 21.47
CA GLN A 374 1.49 -10.73 22.79
C GLN A 374 0.46 -11.28 23.77
N GLU A 375 -0.66 -10.60 23.92
CA GLU A 375 -1.72 -10.95 24.87
C GLU A 375 -3.06 -11.18 24.17
N GLN A 376 -3.34 -10.42 23.12
CA GLN A 376 -4.67 -10.35 22.52
C GLN A 376 -4.64 -9.88 21.06
N PHE A 377 -5.71 -10.19 20.34
CA PHE A 377 -5.95 -9.68 19.00
C PHE A 377 -7.45 -9.45 18.77
N LEU A 378 -7.78 -8.67 17.74
CA LEU A 378 -9.14 -8.57 17.21
C LEU A 378 -9.27 -9.43 15.97
N ALA A 379 -10.44 -10.05 15.80
CA ALA A 379 -10.78 -10.79 14.59
C ALA A 379 -12.27 -10.64 14.27
N ASP A 380 -12.68 -11.09 13.08
CA ASP A 380 -14.10 -11.21 12.76
C ASP A 380 -14.77 -12.31 13.63
N GLU A 381 -16.06 -12.14 13.88
CA GLU A 381 -16.86 -13.08 14.68
C GLU A 381 -16.99 -14.45 14.03
N SER A 382 -16.89 -14.52 12.69
CA SER A 382 -16.90 -15.79 11.95
C SER A 382 -15.59 -16.56 12.06
N MET A 383 -14.55 -15.98 12.67
CA MET A 383 -13.29 -16.69 12.89
C MET A 383 -13.54 -17.85 13.86
N THR A 384 -13.64 -19.05 13.31
CA THR A 384 -13.59 -20.29 14.11
C THR A 384 -12.22 -20.35 14.78
N ASN A 385 -12.16 -20.79 16.05
CA ASN A 385 -10.90 -21.02 16.77
C ASN A 385 -9.96 -21.82 15.88
N GLN A 386 -9.06 -21.14 15.17
CA GLN A 386 -8.02 -21.79 14.41
C GLN A 386 -7.19 -22.54 15.45
N GLY A 387 -7.15 -23.85 15.28
CA GLY A 387 -6.45 -24.76 16.16
C GLY A 387 -4.98 -24.36 16.33
N VAL A 388 -4.37 -25.00 17.32
CA VAL A 388 -2.96 -24.95 17.70
C VAL A 388 -2.04 -24.45 16.59
N ILE A 389 -1.19 -23.48 16.90
CA ILE A 389 -0.11 -23.03 16.00
C ILE A 389 0.79 -24.24 15.69
N GLU A 390 0.69 -24.80 14.49
CA GLU A 390 1.40 -26.04 14.12
C GLU A 390 2.83 -25.80 13.59
N HIS A 391 3.23 -24.55 13.37
CA HIS A 391 4.45 -24.22 12.65
C HIS A 391 5.33 -23.21 13.39
N GLU A 392 6.65 -23.39 13.27
CA GLU A 392 7.59 -22.38 13.73
C GLU A 392 7.41 -21.07 12.96
N PRO A 393 7.48 -19.90 13.62
CA PRO A 393 7.24 -18.60 12.98
C PRO A 393 8.15 -18.35 11.77
N SER A 394 9.41 -18.80 11.82
CA SER A 394 10.39 -18.65 10.74
C SER A 394 9.98 -19.40 9.46
N THR A 395 9.46 -20.62 9.61
CA THR A 395 8.98 -21.45 8.50
C THR A 395 7.73 -20.83 7.88
N LEU A 396 6.83 -20.33 8.72
CA LEU A 396 5.60 -19.68 8.27
C LEU A 396 5.89 -18.42 7.43
N ILE A 397 6.76 -17.54 7.95
CA ILE A 397 7.20 -16.35 7.23
C ILE A 397 7.89 -16.73 5.93
N HIS A 398 8.75 -17.76 5.93
CA HIS A 398 9.39 -18.20 4.70
C HIS A 398 8.36 -18.61 3.63
N ARG A 399 7.33 -19.39 3.98
CA ARG A 399 6.25 -19.79 3.05
C ARG A 399 5.50 -18.58 2.50
N ILE A 400 5.10 -17.65 3.37
CA ILE A 400 4.40 -16.42 2.97
C ILE A 400 5.27 -15.64 1.98
N MET A 401 6.54 -15.38 2.33
CA MET A 401 7.45 -14.60 1.48
C MET A 401 7.72 -15.30 0.15
N SER A 402 7.98 -16.61 0.12
CA SER A 402 8.21 -17.33 -1.14
C SER A 402 7.00 -17.27 -2.06
N SER A 403 5.79 -17.52 -1.54
CA SER A 403 4.54 -17.45 -2.31
C SER A 403 4.35 -16.08 -2.96
N MET A 404 4.53 -15.00 -2.20
CA MET A 404 4.37 -13.63 -2.73
C MET A 404 5.48 -13.24 -3.70
N ILE A 405 6.72 -13.69 -3.47
CA ILE A 405 7.84 -13.39 -4.36
C ILE A 405 7.63 -14.09 -5.70
N GLU A 406 7.16 -15.34 -5.71
CA GLU A 406 6.83 -16.08 -6.94
C GLU A 406 5.69 -15.41 -7.70
N GLU A 407 4.55 -15.12 -7.06
CA GLU A 407 3.42 -14.45 -7.71
C GLU A 407 3.73 -13.07 -8.26
N THR A 408 4.71 -12.39 -7.66
CA THR A 408 5.14 -11.06 -8.09
C THR A 408 6.35 -11.10 -9.02
N ALA A 409 6.96 -12.26 -9.27
CA ALA A 409 8.03 -12.41 -10.26
C ALA A 409 7.47 -12.66 -11.67
N ASP A 410 6.28 -13.27 -11.75
CA ASP A 410 5.59 -13.63 -12.99
C ASP A 410 4.72 -12.50 -13.58
N LYS A 411 4.79 -11.28 -13.01
CA LYS A 411 4.04 -10.06 -13.38
C LYS A 411 4.84 -8.78 -13.04
#